data_AF-A0A2W1NGQ9-F1
#
_entry.id   AF-A0A2W1NGQ9-F1
#
_cell.length_a   1.000
_cell.length_b   1.000
_cell.length_c   1.000
_cell.angle_alpha   90.00
_cell.angle_beta   90.00
_cell.angle_gamma   90.00
#
_symmetry.space_group_name_H-M   'P 1'
#
loop_
_entity.id
_entity.type
_entity.pdbx_description
1 polymer ?
#
loop_
_entity_poly.entity_id
_entity_poly.type
_entity_poly.pdbx_seq_one_letter_code
_entity_poly.pdbx_strand_id
1 'polypeptide(L)'
;MQQAESAELDWGEKEWGTHRYHTRQLLEHAMEASSVLDRAAVLGAGNHGGVNLPQLARGFAQLTVLDTEANSIEEVLEQSGLGATANVKTLTNVDYTCLDQLNFYETWEDMLLNHTSAADIACYIKDCAFEARRHEALPHLKQSFDLVVSCSVHTQLFYIHALSQFAGYAPQYAEADIRQIVDTLSYLRNSLVEDYNRLLSSLLRPDGRLVMWSDMIRLSDENEQLLEQLYSLNSEQARIKFLFRAFGQHGIEPAVLGLKDLHDRVKQENQLFKCWVWLADKDKRYIAAGFSGRLR
;
A
#
# COMPACT_ATOMS: atom_id res chain seq x y z
N MET A 1 -26.30 -24.11 30.98
CA MET A 1 -25.04 -23.46 30.62
C MET A 1 -24.52 -24.13 29.36
N GLN A 2 -24.84 -23.57 28.19
CA GLN A 2 -24.16 -23.93 26.95
C GLN A 2 -22.77 -23.31 26.99
N GLN A 3 -21.74 -24.15 26.84
CA GLN A 3 -20.38 -23.68 26.57
C GLN A 3 -20.42 -22.92 25.26
N ALA A 4 -20.03 -21.64 25.31
CA ALA A 4 -19.71 -20.90 24.09
C ALA A 4 -18.47 -21.57 23.49
N GLU A 5 -18.65 -22.29 22.38
CA GLU A 5 -17.55 -22.59 21.48
C GLU A 5 -16.91 -21.24 21.13
N SER A 6 -15.65 -21.04 21.53
CA SER A 6 -14.87 -19.92 21.04
C SER A 6 -14.81 -20.07 19.52
N ALA A 7 -15.54 -19.23 18.79
CA ALA A 7 -15.37 -19.12 17.35
C ALA A 7 -13.90 -18.81 17.10
N GLU A 8 -13.15 -19.79 16.62
CA GLU A 8 -11.75 -19.61 16.24
C GLU A 8 -11.73 -18.48 15.21
N LEU A 9 -10.99 -17.40 15.50
CA LEU A 9 -10.91 -16.24 14.63
C LEU A 9 -10.39 -16.74 13.27
N ASP A 10 -11.25 -16.75 12.24
CA ASP A 10 -10.79 -17.03 10.89
C ASP A 10 -9.94 -15.85 10.48
N TRP A 11 -8.62 -16.04 10.52
CA TRP A 11 -7.72 -15.03 10.05
C TRP A 11 -8.05 -14.65 8.62
N GLY A 12 -8.69 -15.50 7.83
CA GLY A 12 -9.01 -15.32 6.41
C GLY A 12 -8.57 -16.53 5.59
N GLU A 13 -8.32 -17.67 6.23
CA GLU A 13 -7.87 -18.90 5.57
C GLU A 13 -8.95 -19.48 4.63
N LYS A 14 -10.24 -19.18 4.88
CA LYS A 14 -11.36 -19.64 4.05
C LYS A 14 -11.90 -18.57 3.11
N GLU A 15 -12.09 -17.33 3.60
CA GLU A 15 -12.74 -16.25 2.84
C GLU A 15 -11.77 -15.50 1.89
N TRP A 16 -10.46 -15.48 2.19
CA TRP A 16 -9.44 -14.69 1.47
C TRP A 16 -8.33 -15.58 0.85
N GLY A 17 -8.61 -16.88 0.72
CA GLY A 17 -7.60 -17.93 0.56
C GLY A 17 -6.63 -17.75 -0.61
N THR A 18 -7.07 -17.22 -1.75
CA THR A 18 -6.21 -17.06 -2.95
C THR A 18 -5.18 -15.95 -2.78
N HIS A 19 -5.58 -14.76 -2.33
CA HIS A 19 -4.60 -13.67 -2.14
C HIS A 19 -3.67 -13.94 -0.98
N ARG A 20 -4.17 -14.46 0.13
CA ARG A 20 -3.31 -14.83 1.26
C ARG A 20 -2.30 -15.89 0.91
N TYR A 21 -2.67 -16.83 0.05
CA TYR A 21 -1.73 -17.78 -0.51
C TYR A 21 -0.59 -17.07 -1.24
N HIS A 22 -0.90 -16.08 -2.09
CA HIS A 22 0.12 -15.33 -2.82
C HIS A 22 0.94 -14.39 -1.92
N THR A 23 0.33 -13.65 -0.99
CA THR A 23 1.06 -12.79 -0.05
C THR A 23 1.95 -13.61 0.88
N ARG A 24 1.48 -14.77 1.37
CA ARG A 24 2.29 -15.71 2.15
C ARG A 24 3.52 -16.17 1.38
N GLN A 25 3.37 -16.53 0.11
CA GLN A 25 4.52 -16.94 -0.71
C GLN A 25 5.55 -15.81 -0.91
N LEU A 26 5.10 -14.55 -1.03
CA LEU A 26 6.01 -13.41 -1.09
C LEU A 26 6.77 -13.22 0.23
N LEU A 27 6.10 -13.39 1.37
CA LEU A 27 6.68 -13.31 2.71
C LEU A 27 7.66 -14.45 2.98
N GLU A 28 7.26 -15.71 2.71
CA GLU A 28 8.11 -16.90 2.85
C GLU A 28 9.37 -16.77 2.01
N HIS A 29 9.25 -16.37 0.75
CA HIS A 29 10.41 -16.10 -0.11
C HIS A 29 11.36 -15.04 0.46
N ALA A 30 10.83 -13.98 1.08
CA ALA A 30 11.68 -12.99 1.73
C ALA A 30 12.38 -13.57 2.96
N MET A 31 11.64 -14.26 3.83
CA MET A 31 12.14 -14.79 5.10
C MET A 31 13.19 -15.88 4.89
N GLU A 32 12.94 -16.84 3.98
CA GLU A 32 13.85 -17.95 3.68
C GLU A 32 15.20 -17.46 3.15
N ALA A 33 15.19 -16.33 2.46
CA ALA A 33 16.37 -15.79 1.82
C ALA A 33 17.01 -14.63 2.61
N SER A 34 16.53 -14.38 3.83
CA SER A 34 17.15 -13.49 4.83
C SER A 34 18.09 -14.28 5.74
N SER A 35 19.28 -13.76 5.99
CA SER A 35 20.26 -14.39 6.91
C SER A 35 19.94 -14.17 8.38
N VAL A 36 19.19 -13.10 8.69
CA VAL A 36 18.81 -12.70 10.05
C VAL A 36 17.37 -12.21 10.01
N LEU A 37 16.57 -12.66 10.98
CA LEU A 37 15.16 -12.30 11.17
C LEU A 37 14.99 -11.69 12.57
N ASP A 38 15.43 -10.45 12.75
CA ASP A 38 15.36 -9.72 14.01
C ASP A 38 14.14 -8.80 14.04
N ARG A 39 14.08 -7.81 13.12
CA ARG A 39 13.01 -6.80 13.11
C ARG A 39 12.30 -6.76 11.76
N ALA A 40 10.97 -6.75 11.79
CA ALA A 40 10.11 -6.55 10.62
C ALA A 40 9.17 -5.36 10.79
N ALA A 41 8.83 -4.69 9.69
CA ALA A 41 7.80 -3.67 9.61
C ALA A 41 6.69 -4.08 8.64
N VAL A 42 5.44 -3.85 8.99
CA VAL A 42 4.26 -4.01 8.10
C VAL A 42 3.52 -2.69 8.05
N LEU A 43 3.48 -2.06 6.87
CA LEU A 43 2.79 -0.81 6.61
C LEU A 43 1.45 -1.09 5.92
N GLY A 44 0.38 -0.44 6.40
CA GLY A 44 -0.98 -0.58 5.88
C GLY A 44 -1.61 -1.93 6.21
N ALA A 45 -1.37 -2.43 7.43
CA ALA A 45 -1.89 -3.74 7.82
C ALA A 45 -3.44 -3.80 7.82
N GLY A 46 -4.11 -2.65 7.90
CA GLY A 46 -5.56 -2.52 7.96
C GLY A 46 -6.13 -3.39 9.09
N ASN A 47 -7.26 -4.05 8.81
CA ASN A 47 -7.85 -5.06 9.71
C ASN A 47 -7.21 -6.45 9.54
N HIS A 48 -5.95 -6.52 9.12
CA HIS A 48 -5.14 -7.74 9.01
C HIS A 48 -5.58 -8.77 7.95
N GLY A 49 -6.54 -8.43 7.09
CA GLY A 49 -7.04 -9.32 6.03
C GLY A 49 -5.97 -9.76 5.02
N GLY A 50 -4.93 -8.97 4.77
CA GLY A 50 -3.87 -9.29 3.79
C GLY A 50 -2.66 -10.06 4.33
N VAL A 51 -2.40 -9.98 5.65
CA VAL A 51 -1.19 -10.53 6.29
C VAL A 51 -1.56 -11.27 7.57
N ASN A 52 -1.12 -12.53 7.68
CA ASN A 52 -1.19 -13.28 8.93
C ASN A 52 -0.11 -12.76 9.91
N LEU A 53 -0.43 -11.69 10.64
CA LEU A 53 0.51 -11.07 11.60
C LEU A 53 0.98 -12.04 12.69
N PRO A 54 0.14 -12.87 13.33
CA PRO A 54 0.62 -13.85 14.30
C PRO A 54 1.64 -14.83 13.73
N GLN A 55 1.44 -15.30 12.50
CA GLN A 55 2.41 -16.17 11.84
C GLN A 55 3.71 -15.44 11.55
N LEU A 56 3.64 -14.20 11.04
CA LEU A 56 4.82 -13.39 10.75
C LEU A 56 5.60 -13.07 12.03
N ALA A 57 4.91 -12.71 13.11
CA ALA A 57 5.49 -12.36 14.40
C ALA A 57 6.34 -13.49 15.00
N ARG A 58 5.98 -14.76 14.76
CA ARG A 58 6.79 -15.92 15.21
C ARG A 58 8.18 -15.99 14.57
N GLY A 59 8.35 -15.37 13.40
CA GLY A 59 9.61 -15.39 12.65
C GLY A 59 10.60 -14.29 13.06
N PHE A 60 10.18 -13.28 13.82
CA PHE A 60 10.99 -12.11 14.14
C PHE A 60 11.07 -11.87 15.65
N ALA A 61 12.17 -11.30 16.14
CA ALA A 61 12.26 -10.87 17.53
C ALA A 61 11.34 -9.67 17.82
N GLN A 62 11.08 -8.83 16.81
CA GLN A 62 10.13 -7.72 16.91
C GLN A 62 9.39 -7.51 15.57
N LEU A 63 8.08 -7.38 15.64
CA LEU A 63 7.24 -6.94 14.52
C LEU A 63 6.68 -5.55 14.82
N THR A 64 6.88 -4.58 13.93
CA THR A 64 6.27 -3.25 14.02
C THR A 64 5.18 -3.13 12.96
N VAL A 65 3.97 -2.80 13.38
CA VAL A 65 2.80 -2.66 12.50
C VAL A 65 2.44 -1.19 12.45
N LEU A 66 2.37 -0.63 11.25
CA LEU A 66 2.11 0.77 11.01
C LEU A 66 0.85 0.94 10.18
N ASP A 67 0.00 1.88 10.57
CA ASP A 67 -1.23 2.19 9.83
C ASP A 67 -1.56 3.68 9.87
N THR A 68 -2.23 4.17 8.83
CA THR A 68 -2.71 5.57 8.74
C THR A 68 -3.94 5.80 9.60
N GLU A 69 -4.70 4.74 9.90
CA GLU A 69 -5.91 4.83 10.71
C GLU A 69 -5.68 4.29 12.12
N ALA A 70 -6.50 4.74 13.07
CA ALA A 70 -6.67 4.07 14.34
C ALA A 70 -7.50 2.80 14.11
N ASN A 71 -6.83 1.74 13.67
CA ASN A 71 -7.44 0.43 13.45
C ASN A 71 -7.45 -0.40 14.74
N SER A 72 -8.37 -1.38 14.79
CA SER A 72 -8.56 -2.31 15.92
C SER A 72 -7.45 -3.36 16.03
N ILE A 73 -6.22 -3.02 15.64
CA ILE A 73 -5.08 -3.93 15.67
C ILE A 73 -4.92 -4.53 17.07
N GLU A 74 -5.00 -3.69 18.09
CA GLU A 74 -4.89 -4.13 19.48
C GLU A 74 -5.99 -5.14 19.83
N GLU A 75 -7.24 -4.89 19.43
CA GLU A 75 -8.36 -5.81 19.66
C GLU A 75 -8.15 -7.16 18.95
N VAL A 76 -7.66 -7.15 17.70
CA VAL A 76 -7.40 -8.37 16.94
C VAL A 76 -6.20 -9.14 17.53
N LEU A 77 -5.15 -8.45 17.94
CA LEU A 77 -3.99 -9.05 18.61
C LEU A 77 -4.36 -9.64 19.98
N GLU A 78 -5.27 -9.02 20.72
CA GLU A 78 -5.78 -9.54 22.00
C GLU A 78 -6.60 -10.82 21.80
N GLN A 79 -7.46 -10.85 20.78
CA GLN A 79 -8.26 -12.03 20.42
C GLN A 79 -7.41 -13.22 19.91
N SER A 80 -6.17 -12.95 19.48
CA SER A 80 -5.21 -13.94 19.00
C SER A 80 -4.58 -14.79 20.11
N GLY A 81 -4.76 -14.41 21.38
CA GLY A 81 -4.13 -15.01 22.54
C GLY A 81 -2.77 -14.38 22.90
N LEU A 82 -2.58 -14.12 24.20
CA LEU A 82 -1.48 -13.32 24.81
C LEU A 82 -0.05 -13.74 24.44
N GLY A 83 0.17 -14.96 23.93
CA GLY A 83 1.51 -15.46 23.59
C GLY A 83 1.95 -15.23 22.15
N ALA A 84 1.01 -15.05 21.21
CA ALA A 84 1.33 -15.00 19.77
C ALA A 84 1.78 -13.61 19.29
N THR A 85 1.58 -12.57 20.11
CA THR A 85 1.66 -11.17 19.70
C THR A 85 2.50 -10.30 20.64
N ALA A 86 3.16 -10.89 21.65
CA ALA A 86 3.92 -10.17 22.68
C ALA A 86 5.11 -9.34 22.13
N ASN A 87 5.60 -9.67 20.94
CA ASN A 87 6.67 -8.97 20.24
C ASN A 87 6.17 -8.01 19.15
N VAL A 88 4.86 -7.82 19.04
CA VAL A 88 4.23 -6.90 18.10
C VAL A 88 4.11 -5.52 18.73
N LYS A 89 4.58 -4.48 18.03
CA LYS A 89 4.37 -3.07 18.39
C LYS A 89 3.52 -2.41 17.33
N THR A 90 2.53 -1.64 17.75
CA THR A 90 1.63 -0.93 16.84
C THR A 90 1.96 0.56 16.86
N LEU A 91 1.95 1.18 15.68
CA LEU A 91 2.00 2.62 15.45
C LEU A 91 0.82 2.98 14.56
N THR A 92 -0.20 3.62 15.11
CA THR A 92 -1.39 4.07 14.37
C THR A 92 -1.32 5.58 14.08
N ASN A 93 -2.21 6.06 13.20
CA ASN A 93 -2.25 7.46 12.76
C ASN A 93 -0.91 7.93 12.17
N VAL A 94 -0.26 7.04 11.41
CA VAL A 94 1.03 7.32 10.79
C VAL A 94 0.82 8.08 9.49
N ASP A 95 1.36 9.30 9.43
CA ASP A 95 1.46 10.05 8.18
C ASP A 95 2.69 9.63 7.38
N TYR A 96 2.47 8.88 6.30
CA TYR A 96 3.53 8.48 5.36
C TYR A 96 3.91 9.59 4.37
N THR A 97 3.08 10.63 4.25
CA THR A 97 3.16 11.65 3.20
C THR A 97 3.82 12.95 3.67
N CYS A 98 3.96 13.12 4.97
CA CYS A 98 4.38 14.36 5.62
C CYS A 98 3.42 15.55 5.43
N LEU A 99 2.23 15.32 4.88
CA LEU A 99 1.24 16.37 4.65
C LEU A 99 0.67 16.95 5.96
N ASP A 100 0.66 16.18 7.05
CA ASP A 100 0.20 16.68 8.35
C ASP A 100 1.15 17.76 8.88
N GLN A 101 2.46 17.61 8.64
CA GLN A 101 3.44 18.62 9.07
C GLN A 101 3.34 19.93 8.27
N LEU A 102 2.63 19.92 7.15
CA LEU A 102 2.35 21.09 6.32
C LEU A 102 0.95 21.68 6.59
N ASN A 103 0.18 21.13 7.54
CA ASN A 103 -1.23 21.45 7.75
C ASN A 103 -2.04 21.35 6.44
N PHE A 104 -1.74 20.32 5.63
CA PHE A 104 -2.30 20.22 4.28
C PHE A 104 -3.82 20.23 4.28
N TYR A 105 -4.42 19.37 5.11
CA TYR A 105 -5.85 19.11 5.12
C TYR A 105 -6.66 20.32 5.61
N GLU A 106 -6.19 21.01 6.66
CA GLU A 106 -6.81 22.23 7.18
C GLU A 106 -6.77 23.35 6.13
N THR A 107 -5.59 23.62 5.57
CA THR A 107 -5.43 24.67 4.55
C THR A 107 -6.22 24.35 3.29
N TRP A 108 -6.23 23.08 2.87
CA TRP A 108 -7.00 22.61 1.72
C TRP A 108 -8.51 22.81 1.93
N GLU A 109 -9.03 22.45 3.11
CA GLU A 109 -10.43 22.68 3.46
C GLU A 109 -10.78 24.17 3.44
N ASP A 110 -9.96 25.00 4.07
CA ASP A 110 -10.13 26.45 4.11
C ASP A 110 -10.14 27.06 2.70
N MET A 111 -9.26 26.61 1.80
CA MET A 111 -9.24 27.10 0.43
C MET A 111 -10.54 26.76 -0.32
N LEU A 112 -11.07 25.56 -0.12
CA LEU A 112 -12.34 25.12 -0.73
C LEU A 112 -13.54 25.89 -0.16
N LEU A 113 -13.61 26.06 1.17
CA LEU A 113 -14.66 26.82 1.85
C LEU A 113 -14.71 28.29 1.41
N ASN A 114 -13.54 28.89 1.16
CA ASN A 114 -13.43 30.29 0.76
C ASN A 114 -13.52 30.51 -0.75
N HIS A 115 -13.85 29.49 -1.55
CA HIS A 115 -13.91 29.56 -3.01
C HIS A 115 -12.62 30.11 -3.64
N THR A 116 -11.47 29.70 -3.10
CA THR A 116 -10.16 30.15 -3.57
C THR A 116 -9.98 29.82 -5.05
N SER A 117 -9.30 30.69 -5.81
CA SER A 117 -9.15 30.47 -7.25
C SER A 117 -8.39 29.17 -7.53
N ALA A 118 -8.72 28.49 -8.64
CA ALA A 118 -8.03 27.26 -9.04
C ALA A 118 -6.53 27.46 -9.28
N ALA A 119 -6.12 28.66 -9.70
CA ALA A 119 -4.71 29.00 -9.85
C ALA A 119 -3.97 29.04 -8.51
N ASP A 120 -4.58 29.64 -7.48
CA ASP A 120 -4.00 29.72 -6.14
C ASP A 120 -3.98 28.34 -5.46
N ILE A 121 -5.07 27.57 -5.60
CA ILE A 121 -5.13 26.17 -5.16
C ILE A 121 -4.02 25.34 -5.83
N ALA A 122 -3.85 25.48 -7.14
CA ALA A 122 -2.82 24.74 -7.85
C ALA A 122 -1.40 25.18 -7.45
N CYS A 123 -1.18 26.46 -7.14
CA CYS A 123 0.09 26.93 -6.62
C CYS A 123 0.39 26.28 -5.27
N TYR A 124 -0.57 26.34 -4.34
CA TYR A 124 -0.46 25.75 -3.02
C TYR A 124 -0.14 24.24 -3.07
N ILE A 125 -0.89 23.45 -3.85
CA ILE A 125 -0.66 22.00 -3.96
C ILE A 125 0.75 21.71 -4.50
N LYS A 126 1.25 22.50 -5.46
CA LYS A 126 2.61 22.34 -5.99
C LYS A 126 3.65 22.66 -4.92
N ASP A 127 3.45 23.72 -4.15
CA ASP A 127 4.34 24.08 -3.04
C ASP A 127 4.38 22.97 -1.98
N CYS A 128 3.24 22.35 -1.66
CA CYS A 128 3.20 21.17 -0.79
C CYS A 128 4.07 20.02 -1.30
N ALA A 129 4.08 19.76 -2.62
CA ALA A 129 4.92 18.71 -3.20
C ALA A 129 6.43 18.99 -3.01
N PHE A 130 6.84 20.26 -3.03
CA PHE A 130 8.23 20.65 -2.76
C PHE A 130 8.57 20.59 -1.28
N GLU A 131 7.68 21.10 -0.42
CA GLU A 131 7.92 21.16 1.02
C GLU A 131 7.86 19.77 1.67
N ALA A 132 6.94 18.89 1.25
CA ALA A 132 6.84 17.53 1.79
C ALA A 132 8.15 16.75 1.64
N ARG A 133 8.88 16.94 0.54
CA ARG A 133 10.19 16.32 0.28
C ARG A 133 11.30 16.77 1.24
N ARG A 134 11.11 17.88 1.96
CA ARG A 134 12.06 18.42 2.95
C ARG A 134 11.85 17.79 4.32
N HIS A 135 10.73 17.11 4.53
CA HIS A 135 10.44 16.33 5.72
C HIS A 135 10.80 14.86 5.47
N GLU A 136 11.20 14.17 6.53
CA GLU A 136 11.46 12.73 6.51
C GLU A 136 10.38 12.05 7.34
N ALA A 137 9.62 11.16 6.71
CA ALA A 137 8.66 10.31 7.42
C ALA A 137 9.41 9.26 8.26
N LEU A 138 8.95 9.05 9.50
CA LEU A 138 9.47 8.02 10.42
C LEU A 138 11.01 8.00 10.60
N PRO A 139 11.68 9.13 10.85
CA PRO A 139 13.15 9.20 10.88
C PRO A 139 13.77 8.32 11.98
N HIS A 140 13.02 8.10 13.06
CA HIS A 140 13.41 7.25 14.19
C HIS A 140 13.42 5.74 13.87
N LEU A 141 12.88 5.33 12.71
CA LEU A 141 12.83 3.94 12.25
C LEU A 141 13.76 3.66 11.07
N LYS A 142 14.58 4.63 10.68
CA LYS A 142 15.53 4.48 9.57
C LYS A 142 16.47 3.29 9.80
N GLN A 143 16.67 2.51 8.74
CA GLN A 143 17.55 1.34 8.68
C GLN A 143 17.35 0.35 9.83
N SER A 144 16.12 0.21 10.30
CA SER A 144 15.80 -0.58 11.50
C SER A 144 15.31 -1.99 11.20
N PHE A 145 14.98 -2.30 9.95
CA PHE A 145 14.23 -3.52 9.63
C PHE A 145 14.92 -4.42 8.60
N ASP A 146 14.79 -5.71 8.84
CA ASP A 146 15.30 -6.80 8.02
C ASP A 146 14.31 -7.14 6.91
N LEU A 147 13.03 -6.91 7.22
CA LEU A 147 11.91 -7.07 6.33
C LEU A 147 10.99 -5.85 6.46
N VAL A 148 10.69 -5.21 5.34
CA VAL A 148 9.63 -4.20 5.24
C VAL A 148 8.55 -4.77 4.33
N VAL A 149 7.30 -4.72 4.78
CA VAL A 149 6.12 -5.18 4.06
C VAL A 149 5.20 -3.98 3.82
N SER A 150 4.81 -3.74 2.57
CA SER A 150 3.83 -2.71 2.21
C SER A 150 2.57 -3.33 1.61
N CYS A 151 1.44 -3.13 2.29
CA CYS A 151 0.16 -3.73 1.94
C CYS A 151 -0.75 -2.70 1.24
N SER A 152 -0.72 -2.61 -0.10
CA SER A 152 -1.62 -1.73 -0.89
C SER A 152 -1.67 -0.25 -0.47
N VAL A 153 -0.67 0.27 0.24
CA VAL A 153 -0.67 1.65 0.79
C VAL A 153 -0.68 2.72 -0.31
N HIS A 154 -0.06 2.45 -1.47
CA HIS A 154 0.06 3.42 -2.57
C HIS A 154 -1.28 4.01 -3.01
N THR A 155 -2.36 3.22 -2.99
CA THR A 155 -3.69 3.66 -3.40
C THR A 155 -4.44 4.44 -2.32
N GLN A 156 -3.90 4.50 -1.10
CA GLN A 156 -4.59 5.01 0.09
C GLN A 156 -3.99 6.31 0.66
N LEU A 157 -2.83 6.78 0.14
CA LEU A 157 -2.06 7.88 0.75
C LEU A 157 -2.86 9.14 1.12
N PHE A 158 -3.43 9.84 0.14
CA PHE A 158 -4.24 11.06 0.40
C PHE A 158 -5.24 11.36 -0.72
N TYR A 159 -4.86 11.00 -1.96
CA TYR A 159 -5.50 11.50 -3.19
C TYR A 159 -7.01 11.24 -3.22
N ILE A 160 -7.46 10.04 -2.84
CA ILE A 160 -8.88 9.70 -2.84
C ILE A 160 -9.68 10.54 -1.83
N HIS A 161 -9.09 10.84 -0.67
CA HIS A 161 -9.71 11.72 0.32
C HIS A 161 -9.79 13.15 -0.23
N ALA A 162 -8.70 13.68 -0.77
CA ALA A 162 -8.67 15.03 -1.32
C ALA A 162 -9.68 15.21 -2.46
N LEU A 163 -9.78 14.24 -3.37
CA LEU A 163 -10.80 14.23 -4.42
C LEU A 163 -12.22 14.15 -3.88
N SER A 164 -12.46 13.30 -2.88
CA SER A 164 -13.80 13.14 -2.29
C SER A 164 -14.27 14.42 -1.61
N GLN A 165 -13.36 15.12 -0.93
CA GLN A 165 -13.63 16.44 -0.37
C GLN A 165 -13.89 17.46 -1.48
N PHE A 166 -13.03 17.50 -2.51
CA PHE A 166 -13.19 18.43 -3.65
C PHE A 166 -14.53 18.25 -4.38
N ALA A 167 -15.01 17.01 -4.54
CA ALA A 167 -16.23 16.71 -5.26
C ALA A 167 -17.45 17.47 -4.71
N GLY A 168 -17.49 17.75 -3.40
CA GLY A 168 -18.54 18.57 -2.78
C GLY A 168 -18.50 20.05 -3.18
N TYR A 169 -17.34 20.55 -3.59
CA TYR A 169 -17.11 21.95 -3.96
C TYR A 169 -16.97 22.15 -5.47
N ALA A 170 -16.72 21.07 -6.23
CA ALA A 170 -16.51 21.11 -7.68
C ALA A 170 -17.57 21.90 -8.47
N PRO A 171 -18.88 21.87 -8.15
CA PRO A 171 -19.89 22.66 -8.87
C PRO A 171 -19.69 24.19 -8.82
N GLN A 172 -18.83 24.69 -7.94
CA GLN A 172 -18.51 26.11 -7.78
C GLN A 172 -17.44 26.59 -8.78
N TYR A 173 -16.75 25.65 -9.44
CA TYR A 173 -15.64 25.91 -10.33
C TYR A 173 -16.04 25.68 -11.80
N ALA A 174 -15.39 26.39 -12.72
CA ALA A 174 -15.53 26.08 -14.14
C ALA A 174 -14.87 24.72 -14.46
N GLU A 175 -15.28 24.07 -15.56
CA GLU A 175 -14.72 22.77 -15.94
C GLU A 175 -13.19 22.81 -16.13
N ALA A 176 -12.66 23.89 -16.69
CA ALA A 176 -11.21 24.08 -16.85
C ALA A 176 -10.48 24.17 -15.49
N ASP A 177 -11.10 24.84 -14.51
CA ASP A 177 -10.58 24.99 -13.16
C ASP A 177 -10.59 23.66 -12.40
N ILE A 178 -11.68 22.89 -12.53
CA ILE A 178 -11.79 21.53 -11.98
C ILE A 178 -10.64 20.66 -12.50
N ARG A 179 -10.42 20.66 -13.83
CA ARG A 179 -9.33 19.90 -14.45
C ARG A 179 -7.97 20.34 -13.91
N GLN A 180 -7.71 21.64 -13.81
CA GLN A 180 -6.45 22.16 -13.26
C GLN A 180 -6.19 21.69 -11.83
N ILE A 181 -7.22 21.73 -10.97
CA ILE A 181 -7.11 21.26 -9.57
C ILE A 181 -6.82 19.75 -9.53
N VAL A 182 -7.58 18.95 -10.28
CA VAL A 182 -7.42 17.49 -10.34
C VAL A 182 -6.05 17.09 -10.89
N ASP A 183 -5.58 17.75 -11.95
CA ASP A 183 -4.25 17.53 -12.53
C ASP A 183 -3.15 17.84 -11.52
N THR A 184 -3.34 18.90 -10.72
CA THR A 184 -2.34 19.29 -9.71
C THR A 184 -2.37 18.35 -8.49
N LEU A 185 -3.54 17.87 -8.06
CA LEU A 185 -3.64 16.81 -7.06
C LEU A 185 -2.97 15.51 -7.55
N SER A 186 -3.14 15.17 -8.84
CA SER A 186 -2.49 14.02 -9.46
C SER A 186 -0.96 14.16 -9.47
N TYR A 187 -0.46 15.38 -9.71
CA TYR A 187 0.96 15.70 -9.60
C TYR A 187 1.49 15.47 -8.18
N LEU A 188 0.81 16.00 -7.15
CA LEU A 188 1.19 15.79 -5.75
C LEU A 188 1.17 14.30 -5.38
N ARG A 189 0.13 13.56 -5.79
CA ARG A 189 0.03 12.09 -5.63
C ARG A 189 1.23 11.37 -6.21
N ASN A 190 1.63 11.70 -7.42
CA ASN A 190 2.77 11.04 -8.04
C ASN A 190 4.06 11.31 -7.26
N SER A 191 4.26 12.54 -6.78
CA SER A 191 5.40 12.87 -5.91
C SER A 191 5.37 12.06 -4.61
N LEU A 192 4.23 12.00 -3.93
CA LEU A 192 4.11 11.32 -2.65
C LEU A 192 4.24 9.79 -2.77
N VAL A 193 3.87 9.21 -3.91
CA VAL A 193 4.14 7.79 -4.21
C VAL A 193 5.64 7.52 -4.29
N GLU A 194 6.40 8.39 -4.95
CA GLU A 194 7.87 8.29 -5.00
C GLU A 194 8.49 8.45 -3.61
N ASP A 195 7.95 9.38 -2.80
CA ASP A 195 8.41 9.64 -1.43
C ASP A 195 8.12 8.45 -0.51
N TYR A 196 6.95 7.82 -0.66
CA TYR A 196 6.61 6.59 0.05
C TYR A 196 7.54 5.43 -0.33
N ASN A 197 7.90 5.29 -1.61
CA ASN A 197 8.89 4.29 -2.02
C ASN A 197 10.28 4.57 -1.41
N ARG A 198 10.66 5.84 -1.29
CA ARG A 198 11.89 6.25 -0.58
C ARG A 198 11.82 5.90 0.90
N LEU A 199 10.67 6.10 1.55
CA LEU A 199 10.43 5.66 2.93
C LEU A 199 10.59 4.15 3.07
N LEU A 200 9.92 3.34 2.25
CA LEU A 200 10.06 1.87 2.30
C LEU A 200 11.51 1.42 2.20
N SER A 201 12.29 2.10 1.35
CA SER A 201 13.72 1.84 1.19
C SER A 201 14.54 2.29 2.40
N SER A 202 14.22 3.44 3.00
CA SER A 202 14.97 4.02 4.12
C SER A 202 14.78 3.23 5.42
N LEU A 203 13.65 2.56 5.58
CA LEU A 203 13.35 1.68 6.72
C LEU A 203 14.20 0.41 6.74
N LEU A 204 14.65 -0.06 5.57
CA LEU A 204 15.46 -1.27 5.45
C LEU A 204 16.89 -1.06 5.91
N ARG A 205 17.39 -1.97 6.75
CA ARG A 205 18.82 -2.08 7.04
C ARG A 205 19.59 -2.60 5.82
N PRO A 206 20.93 -2.54 5.79
CA PRO A 206 21.72 -3.21 4.77
C PRO A 206 21.34 -4.69 4.63
N ASP A 207 21.17 -5.14 3.39
CA ASP A 207 20.69 -6.49 3.02
C ASP A 207 19.25 -6.84 3.46
N GLY A 208 18.49 -5.86 3.96
CA GLY A 208 17.06 -6.00 4.21
C GLY A 208 16.28 -6.30 2.93
N ARG A 209 15.09 -6.89 3.11
CA ARG A 209 14.19 -7.29 2.03
C ARG A 209 12.88 -6.52 2.06
N LEU A 210 12.40 -6.19 0.86
CA LEU A 210 11.10 -5.58 0.65
C LEU A 210 10.12 -6.62 0.14
N VAL A 211 8.93 -6.63 0.74
CA VAL A 211 7.74 -7.25 0.17
C VAL A 211 6.72 -6.16 -0.06
N MET A 212 6.12 -6.12 -1.25
CA MET A 212 4.95 -5.29 -1.46
C MET A 212 3.93 -5.98 -2.35
N TRP A 213 2.68 -5.56 -2.24
CA TRP A 213 1.67 -5.78 -3.24
C TRP A 213 0.70 -4.62 -3.30
N SER A 214 -0.04 -4.55 -4.40
CA SER A 214 -1.15 -3.63 -4.55
C SER A 214 -2.22 -4.25 -5.45
N ASP A 215 -3.44 -3.75 -5.31
CA ASP A 215 -4.48 -3.91 -6.31
C ASP A 215 -4.07 -3.09 -7.54
N MET A 216 -3.90 -3.76 -8.68
CA MET A 216 -3.33 -3.14 -9.88
C MET A 216 -4.40 -2.73 -10.88
N ILE A 217 -5.33 -3.62 -11.19
CA ILE A 217 -6.42 -3.36 -12.16
C ILE A 217 -7.73 -3.77 -11.51
N ARG A 218 -8.72 -2.88 -11.51
CA ARG A 218 -10.10 -3.25 -11.18
C ARG A 218 -10.74 -3.92 -12.40
N LEU A 219 -11.21 -5.14 -12.23
CA LEU A 219 -11.86 -5.89 -13.29
C LEU A 219 -13.30 -5.42 -13.50
N SER A 220 -13.70 -5.33 -14.76
CA SER A 220 -15.05 -5.01 -15.25
C SER A 220 -15.30 -5.77 -16.56
N ASP A 221 -16.54 -5.73 -17.05
CA ASP A 221 -16.91 -6.36 -18.32
C ASP A 221 -16.05 -5.86 -19.50
N GLU A 222 -15.56 -4.62 -19.44
CA GLU A 222 -14.73 -4.00 -20.48
C GLU A 222 -13.31 -4.61 -20.56
N ASN A 223 -12.81 -5.16 -19.45
CA ASN A 223 -11.42 -5.61 -19.35
C ASN A 223 -11.27 -7.07 -18.86
N GLU A 224 -12.38 -7.82 -18.71
CA GLU A 224 -12.35 -9.22 -18.26
C GLU A 224 -11.56 -10.14 -19.19
N GLN A 225 -11.54 -9.84 -20.50
CA GLN A 225 -10.71 -10.53 -21.50
C GLN A 225 -9.21 -10.54 -21.18
N LEU A 226 -8.72 -9.64 -20.31
CA LEU A 226 -7.33 -9.64 -19.84
C LEU A 226 -6.98 -10.95 -19.13
N LEU A 227 -7.94 -11.56 -18.41
CA LEU A 227 -7.72 -12.82 -17.71
C LEU A 227 -7.51 -13.98 -18.68
N GLU A 228 -8.34 -14.09 -19.70
CA GLU A 228 -8.21 -15.13 -20.72
C GLU A 228 -6.85 -15.05 -21.43
N GLN A 229 -6.43 -13.82 -21.78
CA GLN A 229 -5.13 -13.57 -22.38
C GLN A 229 -3.99 -13.96 -21.42
N LEU A 230 -4.08 -13.57 -20.15
CA LEU A 230 -3.07 -13.92 -19.13
C LEU A 230 -2.92 -15.44 -18.97
N TYR A 231 -4.03 -16.18 -18.91
CA TYR A 231 -4.02 -17.64 -18.75
C TYR A 231 -3.58 -18.37 -20.01
N SER A 232 -3.74 -17.78 -21.20
CA SER A 232 -3.28 -18.36 -22.47
C SER A 232 -1.75 -18.33 -22.66
N LEU A 233 -1.04 -17.50 -21.88
CA LEU A 233 0.41 -17.36 -21.98
C LEU A 233 1.13 -18.50 -21.25
N ASN A 234 2.07 -19.14 -21.94
CA ASN A 234 2.77 -20.34 -21.46
C ASN A 234 4.10 -20.08 -20.72
N SER A 235 4.60 -18.83 -20.68
CA SER A 235 5.84 -18.48 -19.97
C SER A 235 5.63 -17.33 -19.00
N GLU A 236 6.34 -17.40 -17.87
CA GLU A 236 6.32 -16.37 -16.83
C GLU A 236 6.78 -15.01 -17.38
N GLN A 237 7.85 -14.98 -18.17
CA GLN A 237 8.35 -13.75 -18.78
C GLN A 237 7.32 -13.10 -19.73
N ALA A 238 6.58 -13.91 -20.52
CA ALA A 238 5.52 -13.40 -21.37
C ALA A 238 4.35 -12.84 -20.55
N ARG A 239 3.97 -13.53 -19.45
CA ARG A 239 2.94 -13.06 -18.51
C ARG A 239 3.32 -11.74 -17.86
N ILE A 240 4.54 -11.62 -17.35
CA ILE A 240 5.05 -10.38 -16.73
C ILE A 240 4.99 -9.23 -17.76
N LYS A 241 5.52 -9.42 -18.97
CA LYS A 241 5.50 -8.39 -20.01
C LYS A 241 4.07 -7.98 -20.38
N PHE A 242 3.17 -8.94 -20.49
CA PHE A 242 1.75 -8.70 -20.75
C PHE A 242 1.11 -7.87 -19.62
N LEU A 243 1.36 -8.25 -18.36
CA LEU A 243 0.84 -7.56 -17.19
C LEU A 243 1.32 -6.12 -17.11
N PHE A 244 2.61 -5.84 -17.30
CA PHE A 244 3.12 -4.47 -17.31
C PHE A 244 2.48 -3.60 -18.41
N ARG A 245 2.17 -4.19 -19.57
CA ARG A 245 1.40 -3.49 -20.61
C ARG A 245 -0.04 -3.23 -20.16
N ALA A 246 -0.71 -4.23 -19.59
CA ALA A 246 -2.07 -4.09 -19.07
C ALA A 246 -2.17 -3.06 -17.94
N PHE A 247 -1.18 -3.02 -17.04
CA PHE A 247 -1.06 -2.01 -15.98
C PHE A 247 -0.98 -0.60 -16.55
N GLY A 248 -0.23 -0.37 -17.63
CA GLY A 248 -0.17 0.93 -18.28
C GLY A 248 -1.47 1.37 -18.96
N GLN A 249 -2.38 0.44 -19.26
CA GLN A 249 -3.64 0.73 -19.98
C GLN A 249 -4.86 0.79 -19.07
N HIS A 250 -4.89 -0.04 -18.03
CA HIS A 250 -6.07 -0.25 -17.16
C HIS A 250 -5.74 -0.14 -15.67
N GLY A 251 -4.49 0.16 -15.34
CA GLY A 251 -4.03 0.10 -13.96
C GLY A 251 -4.45 1.31 -13.14
N ILE A 252 -4.57 1.09 -11.84
CA ILE A 252 -4.77 2.13 -10.83
C ILE A 252 -3.46 2.91 -10.72
N GLU A 253 -3.45 4.14 -11.23
CA GLU A 253 -2.25 4.95 -11.45
C GLU A 253 -1.23 4.94 -10.29
N PRO A 254 -1.60 5.24 -9.03
CA PRO A 254 -0.62 5.24 -7.93
C PRO A 254 -0.04 3.84 -7.64
N ALA A 255 -0.82 2.77 -7.82
CA ALA A 255 -0.33 1.40 -7.67
C ALA A 255 0.69 1.06 -8.78
N VAL A 256 0.39 1.43 -10.02
CA VAL A 256 1.28 1.21 -11.17
C VAL A 256 2.59 1.97 -11.01
N LEU A 257 2.50 3.24 -10.63
CA LEU A 257 3.67 4.08 -10.39
C LEU A 257 4.54 3.50 -9.28
N GLY A 258 3.92 3.17 -8.13
CA GLY A 258 4.60 2.63 -6.97
C GLY A 258 5.30 1.30 -7.25
N LEU A 259 4.56 0.34 -7.84
CA LEU A 259 5.08 -0.98 -8.18
C LEU A 259 6.21 -0.89 -9.21
N LYS A 260 6.05 -0.08 -10.27
CA LYS A 260 7.05 0.06 -11.32
C LYS A 260 8.36 0.62 -10.75
N ASP A 261 8.28 1.72 -10.01
CA ASP A 261 9.48 2.35 -9.43
C ASP A 261 10.22 1.38 -8.50
N LEU A 262 9.52 0.67 -7.62
CA LEU A 262 10.16 -0.31 -6.74
C LEU A 262 10.70 -1.52 -7.50
N HIS A 263 9.95 -2.05 -8.47
CA HIS A 263 10.39 -3.17 -9.30
C HIS A 263 11.71 -2.84 -10.03
N ASP A 264 11.85 -1.61 -10.55
CA ASP A 264 13.07 -1.15 -11.22
C ASP A 264 14.26 -1.03 -10.25
N ARG A 265 14.00 -0.79 -8.96
CA ARG A 265 15.00 -0.69 -7.87
C ARG A 265 15.35 -2.03 -7.23
N VAL A 266 14.59 -3.10 -7.44
CA VAL A 266 14.89 -4.42 -6.90
C VAL A 266 16.01 -5.09 -7.72
N LYS A 267 16.88 -5.83 -7.04
CA LYS A 267 17.87 -6.71 -7.69
C LYS A 267 17.13 -7.88 -8.32
N GLN A 268 17.35 -8.12 -9.61
CA GLN A 268 16.70 -9.23 -10.33
C GLN A 268 17.11 -10.61 -9.77
N GLU A 269 18.31 -10.69 -9.19
CA GLU A 269 18.77 -11.87 -8.47
C GLU A 269 17.87 -12.15 -7.27
N ASN A 270 17.21 -13.31 -7.26
CA ASN A 270 16.37 -13.76 -6.15
C ASN A 270 15.18 -12.81 -5.86
N GLN A 271 14.58 -12.27 -6.93
CA GLN A 271 13.29 -11.59 -6.90
C GLN A 271 12.17 -12.58 -7.21
N LEU A 272 11.11 -12.56 -6.41
CA LEU A 272 9.85 -13.24 -6.70
C LEU A 272 8.81 -12.20 -7.09
N PHE A 273 8.23 -12.33 -8.28
CA PHE A 273 7.07 -11.54 -8.72
C PHE A 273 5.84 -12.44 -8.77
N LYS A 274 4.70 -11.96 -8.27
CA LYS A 274 3.42 -12.68 -8.36
C LYS A 274 2.32 -11.76 -8.83
N CYS A 275 1.37 -12.36 -9.54
CA CYS A 275 0.14 -11.73 -9.96
C CYS A 275 -1.00 -12.71 -9.75
N TRP A 276 -2.15 -12.23 -9.27
CA TRP A 276 -3.30 -13.07 -8.97
C TRP A 276 -4.61 -12.29 -9.06
N VAL A 277 -5.71 -13.03 -9.13
CA VAL A 277 -7.05 -12.45 -9.03
C VAL A 277 -7.45 -12.40 -7.57
N TRP A 278 -7.84 -11.21 -7.11
CA TRP A 278 -8.32 -10.93 -5.76
C TRP A 278 -9.79 -10.55 -5.81
N LEU A 279 -10.60 -11.28 -5.03
CA LEU A 279 -12.01 -11.00 -4.81
C LEU A 279 -12.10 -10.21 -3.50
N ALA A 280 -12.15 -8.88 -3.59
CA ALA A 280 -12.20 -8.02 -2.40
C ALA A 280 -13.59 -8.02 -1.75
N ASP A 281 -14.63 -8.20 -2.58
CA ASP A 281 -16.04 -8.27 -2.18
C ASP A 281 -16.82 -9.01 -3.29
N LYS A 282 -18.10 -9.33 -3.06
CA LYS A 282 -18.98 -10.05 -4.00
C LYS A 282 -18.96 -9.45 -5.42
N ASP A 283 -18.83 -8.13 -5.52
CA ASP A 283 -18.89 -7.39 -6.79
C ASP A 283 -17.56 -6.71 -7.19
N LYS A 284 -16.49 -6.92 -6.41
CA LYS A 284 -15.21 -6.23 -6.64
C LYS A 284 -14.09 -7.23 -6.85
N ARG A 285 -13.67 -7.36 -8.10
CA ARG A 285 -12.56 -8.20 -8.52
C ARG A 285 -11.39 -7.34 -8.98
N TYR A 286 -10.18 -7.73 -8.60
CA TYR A 286 -8.96 -7.04 -8.99
C TYR A 286 -7.94 -8.04 -9.54
N ILE A 287 -7.13 -7.59 -10.48
CA ILE A 287 -5.80 -8.17 -10.68
C ILE A 287 -4.88 -7.49 -9.68
N ALA A 288 -4.37 -8.25 -8.72
CA ALA A 288 -3.36 -7.81 -7.77
C ALA A 288 -1.98 -8.29 -8.22
N ALA A 289 -0.95 -7.53 -7.89
CA ALA A 289 0.42 -7.94 -8.12
C ALA A 289 1.32 -7.49 -6.99
N GLY A 290 2.40 -8.23 -6.79
CA GLY A 290 3.38 -7.95 -5.76
C GLY A 290 4.72 -8.59 -6.07
N PHE A 291 5.72 -8.16 -5.32
CA PHE A 291 7.04 -8.77 -5.39
C PHE A 291 7.68 -8.87 -4.01
N SER A 292 8.71 -9.70 -3.96
CA SER A 292 9.58 -9.90 -2.82
C SER A 292 11.03 -9.88 -3.32
N GLY A 293 11.90 -9.10 -2.69
CA GLY A 293 13.29 -9.00 -3.14
C GLY A 293 14.14 -8.03 -2.32
N ARG A 294 15.42 -7.92 -2.69
CA ARG A 294 16.38 -6.98 -2.10
C ARG A 294 16.49 -5.74 -2.98
N LEU A 295 16.47 -4.55 -2.38
CA LEU A 295 16.70 -3.29 -3.09
C LEU A 295 18.17 -3.17 -3.54
N ARG A 296 18.42 -2.39 -4.59
CA ARG A 296 19.74 -2.18 -5.18
C ARG A 296 20.70 -1.44 -4.27
#